data_AF-A0A968J2Q1-F1
#
_entry.id   AF-A0A968J2Q1-F1
#
_cell.length_a   1.000
_cell.length_b   1.000
_cell.length_c   1.000
_cell.angle_alpha   90.00
_cell.angle_beta   90.00
_cell.angle_gamma   90.00
#
_symmetry.space_group_name_H-M   'P 1'
#
loop_
_entity.id
_entity.type
_entity.pdbx_description
1 polymer ?
#
loop_
_entity_poly.entity_id
_entity_poly.type
_entity_poly.pdbx_seq_one_letter_code
_entity_poly.pdbx_strand_id
1 'polypeptide(L)'
;MQLPQASTRGGPAGKLNPDRFTCVVMSTERPNFSGIWVLDQQVSESLDPILKAQGMNLLLRGVVNSMGIKQVIEDQHTTVRFTIKTLLGERQDQIQVDQSGVDEHEGATSRSFWDAGELVTVIDMQTENQQPANYTVRRQLAEGNLILIEKVEFRTSVETHQVQRIYRRQIQ
;
A
#
# COMPACT_ATOMS: atom_id res chain seq x y z
N MET A 1 47.31 24.79 63.33
CA MET A 1 46.04 24.23 62.86
C MET A 1 46.31 23.60 61.50
N GLN A 2 46.32 22.28 61.43
CA GLN A 2 46.79 21.49 60.29
C GLN A 2 45.56 20.80 59.67
N LEU A 3 45.28 21.08 58.40
CA LEU A 3 44.19 20.47 57.65
C LEU A 3 44.65 19.12 57.03
N PRO A 4 43.79 18.10 56.97
CA PRO A 4 44.16 16.78 56.47
C PRO A 4 44.24 16.76 54.94
N GLN A 5 45.20 16.00 54.41
CA GLN A 5 45.33 15.75 52.98
C GLN A 5 44.33 14.68 52.52
N ALA A 6 43.61 14.97 51.44
CA ALA A 6 42.73 14.03 50.76
C ALA A 6 43.54 13.17 49.77
N SER A 7 43.46 11.86 49.95
CA SER A 7 44.06 10.85 49.08
C SER A 7 43.08 10.46 47.96
N THR A 8 43.33 10.91 46.74
CA THR A 8 42.59 10.47 45.54
C THR A 8 43.15 9.15 45.01
N ARG A 9 42.37 8.07 45.10
CA ARG A 9 42.64 6.79 44.42
C ARG A 9 42.35 6.94 42.93
N GLY A 10 43.38 6.80 42.09
CA GLY A 10 43.24 6.64 40.64
C GLY A 10 42.75 5.23 40.30
N GLY A 11 41.57 5.14 39.66
CA GLY A 11 41.10 3.91 39.00
C GLY A 11 41.56 3.89 37.54
N PRO A 12 41.88 2.70 36.97
CA PRO A 12 42.37 2.61 35.60
C PRO A 12 41.26 2.95 34.59
N ALA A 13 41.58 3.85 33.66
CA ALA A 13 40.76 4.19 32.52
C ALA A 13 40.58 2.96 31.61
N GLY A 14 39.41 2.32 31.73
CA GLY A 14 38.97 1.31 30.77
C GLY A 14 38.76 1.96 29.41
N LYS A 15 39.58 1.60 28.43
CA LYS A 15 39.40 1.97 27.03
C LYS A 15 38.10 1.34 26.52
N LEU A 16 37.05 2.17 26.38
CA LEU A 16 35.84 1.78 25.66
C LEU A 16 36.22 1.55 24.18
N ASN A 17 35.95 0.36 23.68
CA ASN A 17 36.19 -0.01 22.28
C ASN A 17 34.98 0.47 21.45
N PRO A 18 35.13 1.48 20.57
CA PRO A 18 34.01 2.04 19.80
C PRO A 18 33.53 1.15 18.64
N ASP A 19 34.20 0.03 18.35
CA ASP A 19 33.99 -0.76 17.13
C ASP A 19 32.89 -1.84 17.18
N ARG A 20 31.88 -1.73 18.05
CA ARG A 20 30.85 -2.80 18.18
C ARG A 20 29.40 -2.36 18.19
N PHE A 21 29.07 -1.28 17.50
CA PHE A 21 27.69 -1.02 17.08
C PHE A 21 27.51 -1.35 15.61
N THR A 22 27.61 -2.64 15.28
CA THR A 22 27.02 -3.15 14.03
C THR A 22 25.52 -3.03 14.17
N CYS A 23 24.96 -1.96 13.59
CA CYS A 23 23.54 -1.86 13.34
C CYS A 23 23.16 -3.05 12.45
N VAL A 24 22.54 -4.07 13.05
CA VAL A 24 21.94 -5.17 12.29
C VAL A 24 20.74 -4.56 11.58
N VAL A 25 20.96 -4.08 10.36
CA VAL A 25 19.89 -3.72 9.44
C VAL A 25 19.18 -5.02 9.12
N MET A 26 18.12 -5.32 9.89
CA MET A 26 17.15 -6.34 9.55
C MET A 26 16.47 -5.85 8.27
N SER A 27 17.06 -6.20 7.13
CA SER A 27 16.43 -6.00 5.82
C SER A 27 15.19 -6.90 5.80
N THR A 28 14.06 -6.38 6.25
CA THR A 28 12.75 -6.96 5.98
C THR A 28 12.57 -6.89 4.47
N GLU A 29 12.90 -7.98 3.79
CA GLU A 29 12.75 -8.08 2.35
C GLU A 29 11.29 -7.80 2.00
N ARG A 30 11.07 -6.72 1.22
CA ARG A 30 9.74 -6.31 0.80
C ARG A 30 9.09 -7.42 -0.05
N PRO A 31 7.78 -7.71 0.12
CA PRO A 31 7.11 -8.70 -0.70
C PRO A 31 7.22 -8.39 -2.20
N ASN A 32 7.44 -9.42 -3.01
CA ASN A 32 7.42 -9.28 -4.47
C ASN A 32 6.03 -9.64 -5.01
N PHE A 33 5.29 -8.63 -5.49
CA PHE A 33 3.95 -8.83 -6.04
C PHE A 33 3.92 -9.34 -7.49
N SER A 34 5.08 -9.55 -8.12
CA SER A 34 5.15 -9.89 -9.54
C SER A 34 4.42 -11.19 -9.89
N GLY A 35 3.61 -11.12 -10.94
CA GLY A 35 2.86 -12.26 -11.45
C GLY A 35 1.52 -11.89 -12.05
N ILE A 36 0.75 -12.93 -12.36
CA ILE A 36 -0.60 -12.82 -12.89
C ILE A 36 -1.57 -13.19 -11.79
N TRP A 37 -2.50 -12.29 -11.51
CA TRP A 37 -3.45 -12.36 -10.41
C TRP A 37 -4.87 -12.28 -10.97
N VAL A 38 -5.75 -13.19 -10.54
CA VAL A 38 -7.15 -13.22 -10.98
C VAL A 38 -8.02 -13.05 -9.75
N LEU A 39 -8.94 -12.08 -9.81
CA LEU A 39 -9.90 -11.83 -8.75
C LEU A 39 -10.75 -13.07 -8.51
N ASP A 40 -10.80 -13.52 -7.26
CA ASP A 40 -11.73 -14.54 -6.83
C ASP A 40 -12.99 -13.89 -6.26
N GLN A 41 -14.02 -13.81 -7.10
CA GLN A 41 -15.30 -13.21 -6.74
C GLN A 41 -16.06 -13.98 -5.65
N GLN A 42 -15.75 -15.26 -5.42
CA GLN A 42 -16.49 -16.07 -4.44
C GLN A 42 -16.10 -15.74 -2.99
N VAL A 43 -14.87 -15.29 -2.79
CA VAL A 43 -14.32 -14.96 -1.46
C VAL A 43 -14.04 -13.47 -1.28
N SER A 44 -14.09 -12.69 -2.36
CA SER A 44 -13.94 -11.24 -2.31
C SER A 44 -15.24 -10.58 -1.87
N GLU A 45 -15.12 -9.50 -1.10
CA GLU A 45 -16.23 -8.62 -0.80
C GLU A 45 -16.64 -7.82 -2.05
N SER A 46 -17.93 -7.47 -2.12
CA SER A 46 -18.48 -6.68 -3.21
C SER A 46 -18.00 -5.23 -3.15
N LEU A 47 -17.61 -4.67 -4.29
CA LEU A 47 -17.25 -3.26 -4.41
C LEU A 47 -18.44 -2.30 -4.33
N ASP A 48 -19.69 -2.81 -4.39
CA ASP A 48 -20.89 -1.97 -4.51
C ASP A 48 -20.99 -0.82 -3.49
N PRO A 49 -20.66 -0.99 -2.18
CA PRO A 49 -20.71 0.10 -1.22
C PRO A 49 -19.82 1.29 -1.60
N ILE A 50 -18.59 1.01 -2.04
CA ILE A 50 -17.64 2.03 -2.50
C ILE A 50 -18.17 2.71 -3.76
N LEU A 51 -18.57 1.93 -4.77
CA LEU A 51 -19.03 2.49 -6.04
C LEU A 51 -20.29 3.33 -5.87
N LYS A 52 -21.20 2.89 -4.99
CA LYS A 52 -22.43 3.61 -4.64
C LYS A 52 -22.10 4.95 -3.98
N ALA A 53 -21.20 4.95 -3.01
CA ALA A 53 -20.78 6.15 -2.30
C ALA A 53 -20.10 7.16 -3.25
N GLN A 54 -19.35 6.66 -4.23
CA GLN A 54 -18.74 7.47 -5.29
C GLN A 54 -19.76 8.05 -6.30
N GLY A 55 -21.05 7.74 -6.18
CA GLY A 55 -22.11 8.27 -7.05
C GLY A 55 -22.35 7.47 -8.32
N MET A 56 -21.78 6.27 -8.46
CA MET A 56 -21.93 5.46 -9.66
C MET A 56 -23.36 4.92 -9.80
N ASN A 57 -23.92 4.99 -11.02
CA ASN A 57 -25.27 4.50 -11.29
C ASN A 57 -25.37 2.96 -11.10
N LEU A 58 -26.58 2.47 -10.77
CA LEU A 58 -26.82 1.07 -10.42
C LEU A 58 -26.42 0.08 -11.52
N LEU A 59 -26.62 0.45 -12.80
CA LEU A 59 -26.32 -0.42 -13.94
C LEU A 59 -24.81 -0.65 -14.05
N LEU A 60 -24.01 0.42 -14.01
CA LEU A 60 -22.55 0.34 -14.05
C LEU A 60 -21.99 -0.40 -12.84
N ARG A 61 -22.56 -0.19 -11.65
CA ARG A 61 -22.17 -0.92 -10.43
C ARG A 61 -22.35 -2.44 -10.59
N GLY A 62 -23.48 -2.87 -11.15
CA GLY A 62 -23.72 -4.29 -11.43
C GLY A 62 -22.71 -4.89 -12.40
N VAL A 63 -22.36 -4.14 -13.45
CA VAL A 63 -21.34 -4.55 -14.44
C VAL A 63 -19.96 -4.68 -13.78
N VAL A 64 -19.51 -3.67 -13.03
CA VAL A 64 -18.20 -3.69 -12.36
C VAL A 64 -18.11 -4.82 -11.32
N ASN A 65 -19.17 -5.02 -10.53
CA ASN A 65 -19.17 -6.03 -9.46
C ASN A 65 -19.20 -7.48 -9.98
N SER A 66 -19.77 -7.71 -11.17
CA SER A 66 -19.81 -9.04 -11.80
C SER A 66 -18.59 -9.32 -12.68
N MET A 67 -17.69 -8.36 -12.85
CA MET A 67 -16.59 -8.46 -13.81
C MET A 67 -15.43 -9.30 -13.29
N GLY A 68 -14.97 -10.24 -14.11
CA GLY A 68 -13.68 -10.87 -13.89
C GLY A 68 -12.55 -9.85 -14.07
N ILE A 69 -11.68 -9.73 -13.08
CA ILE A 69 -10.50 -8.86 -13.16
C ILE A 69 -9.24 -9.73 -13.17
N LYS A 70 -8.42 -9.52 -14.19
CA LYS A 70 -7.07 -10.07 -14.28
C LYS A 70 -6.08 -8.94 -14.15
N GLN A 71 -5.13 -9.06 -13.23
CA GLN A 71 -4.10 -8.08 -12.98
C GLN A 71 -2.73 -8.73 -13.22
N VAL A 72 -1.93 -8.14 -14.11
CA VAL A 72 -0.52 -8.48 -14.27
C VAL A 72 0.30 -7.43 -13.53
N ILE A 73 1.19 -7.87 -12.66
CA ILE A 73 2.03 -6.99 -11.85
C ILE A 73 3.49 -7.26 -12.19
N GLU A 74 4.22 -6.19 -12.48
CA GLU A 74 5.67 -6.19 -12.64
C GLU A 74 6.27 -5.25 -11.58
N ASP A 75 6.95 -5.83 -10.58
CA ASP A 75 7.58 -5.09 -9.48
C ASP A 75 9.08 -4.93 -9.75
N GLN A 76 9.51 -3.68 -9.95
CA GLN A 76 10.88 -3.28 -10.24
C GLN A 76 11.40 -2.31 -9.17
N HIS A 77 11.69 -2.80 -7.96
CA HIS A 77 12.32 -2.07 -6.84
C HIS A 77 11.64 -0.76 -6.41
N THR A 78 11.75 0.30 -7.22
CA THR A 78 11.15 1.61 -6.98
C THR A 78 9.93 1.88 -7.84
N THR A 79 9.64 1.03 -8.83
CA THR A 79 8.51 1.16 -9.75
C THR A 79 7.68 -0.10 -9.73
N VAL A 80 6.36 0.04 -9.66
CA VAL A 80 5.42 -1.08 -9.84
C VAL A 80 4.52 -0.76 -11.02
N ARG A 81 4.43 -1.68 -11.97
CA ARG A 81 3.53 -1.59 -13.11
C ARG A 81 2.39 -2.56 -12.93
N PHE A 82 1.18 -2.07 -13.18
CA PHE A 82 -0.04 -2.85 -13.17
C PHE A 82 -0.65 -2.84 -14.57
N THR A 83 -1.00 -4.01 -15.07
CA THR A 83 -1.86 -4.14 -16.25
C THR A 83 -3.15 -4.80 -15.80
N ILE A 84 -4.23 -4.04 -15.77
CA ILE A 84 -5.55 -4.47 -15.36
C ILE A 84 -6.35 -4.78 -16.63
N LYS A 85 -6.71 -6.05 -16.80
CA LYS A 85 -7.52 -6.54 -17.90
C LYS A 85 -8.90 -6.90 -17.39
N THR A 86 -9.90 -6.35 -18.05
CA THR A 86 -11.31 -6.54 -17.74
C THR A 86 -12.11 -6.80 -19.03
N LEU A 87 -13.40 -7.07 -18.91
CA LEU A 87 -14.27 -7.19 -20.09
C LEU A 87 -14.48 -5.85 -20.82
N LEU A 88 -14.24 -4.71 -20.15
CA LEU A 88 -14.38 -3.37 -20.74
C LEU A 88 -13.12 -2.88 -21.44
N GLY A 89 -11.99 -3.57 -21.27
CA GLY A 89 -10.72 -3.19 -21.86
C GLY A 89 -9.53 -3.46 -20.95
N GLU A 90 -8.39 -2.94 -21.38
CA GLU A 90 -7.11 -3.03 -20.72
C GLU A 90 -6.64 -1.64 -20.30
N ARG A 91 -6.23 -1.52 -19.03
CA ARG A 91 -5.63 -0.33 -18.45
C ARG A 91 -4.23 -0.67 -17.96
N GLN A 92 -3.29 0.21 -18.19
CA GLN A 92 -1.93 0.08 -17.67
C GLN A 92 -1.61 1.27 -16.76
N ASP A 93 -1.24 0.97 -15.53
CA ASP A 93 -0.81 1.95 -14.54
C ASP A 93 0.67 1.70 -14.20
N GLN A 94 1.38 2.78 -13.89
CA GLN A 94 2.74 2.72 -13.37
C GLN A 94 2.83 3.68 -12.18
N ILE A 95 3.30 3.17 -11.04
CA ILE A 95 3.47 3.96 -9.81
C ILE A 95 4.94 3.98 -9.40
N GLN A 96 5.39 5.11 -8.86
CA GLN A 96 6.66 5.19 -8.13
C GLN A 96 6.41 4.93 -6.64
N VAL A 97 7.25 4.10 -6.02
CA VAL A 97 7.14 3.72 -4.61
C VAL A 97 8.26 4.37 -3.79
N ASP A 98 7.91 4.91 -2.63
CA ASP A 98 8.80 5.61 -1.67
C ASP A 98 9.48 6.87 -2.22
N GLN A 99 8.99 7.39 -3.34
CA GLN A 99 9.43 8.70 -3.83
C GLN A 99 8.52 9.77 -3.23
N SER A 100 9.10 10.94 -2.92
CA SER A 100 8.35 12.10 -2.47
C SER A 100 7.43 12.70 -3.55
N GLY A 101 7.44 12.12 -4.76
CA GLY A 101 6.63 12.54 -5.89
C GLY A 101 5.16 12.17 -5.70
N VAL A 102 4.32 12.98 -6.32
CA VAL A 102 2.90 12.70 -6.51
C VAL A 102 2.71 12.36 -7.97
N ASP A 103 2.17 11.19 -8.27
CA ASP A 103 1.85 10.74 -9.62
C ASP A 103 0.46 11.29 -9.99
N GLU A 104 0.37 12.10 -11.06
CA GLU A 104 -0.90 12.62 -11.57
C GLU A 104 -1.44 11.74 -12.70
N HIS A 105 -2.71 11.33 -12.61
CA HIS A 105 -3.37 10.53 -13.64
C HIS A 105 -4.86 10.89 -13.72
N GLU A 106 -5.33 11.33 -14.89
CA GLU A 106 -6.77 11.56 -15.19
C GLU A 106 -7.50 12.44 -14.15
N GLY A 107 -6.84 13.48 -13.64
CA GLY A 107 -7.43 14.39 -12.65
C GLY A 107 -7.45 13.85 -11.22
N ALA A 108 -6.84 12.69 -10.97
CA ALA A 108 -6.49 12.20 -9.65
C ALA A 108 -4.99 12.34 -9.42
N THR A 109 -4.61 12.46 -8.15
CA THR A 109 -3.20 12.46 -7.74
C THR A 109 -2.96 11.29 -6.81
N SER A 110 -1.80 10.65 -6.88
CA SER A 110 -1.53 9.45 -6.10
C SER A 110 -0.12 9.42 -5.53
N ARG A 111 0.02 8.71 -4.42
CA ARG A 111 1.31 8.43 -3.77
C ARG A 111 1.35 6.99 -3.32
N SER A 112 2.51 6.36 -3.43
CA SER A 112 2.72 4.99 -3.00
C SER A 112 3.95 4.81 -2.13
N PHE A 113 3.80 4.01 -1.09
CA PHE A 113 4.84 3.76 -0.09
C PHE A 113 4.65 2.40 0.58
N TRP A 114 5.72 1.89 1.17
CA TRP A 114 5.65 0.69 2.02
C TRP A 114 5.28 1.03 3.46
N ASP A 115 4.37 0.26 4.05
CA ASP A 115 3.97 0.36 5.45
C ASP A 115 3.79 -1.05 6.02
N ALA A 116 4.59 -1.41 7.03
CA ALA A 116 4.53 -2.72 7.70
C ALA A 116 4.53 -3.96 6.75
N GLY A 117 5.23 -3.88 5.62
CA GLY A 117 5.28 -4.95 4.62
C GLY A 117 4.14 -4.94 3.61
N GLU A 118 3.24 -3.96 3.68
CA GLU A 118 2.18 -3.72 2.71
C GLU A 118 2.58 -2.62 1.73
N LEU A 119 2.18 -2.74 0.46
CA LEU A 119 2.25 -1.63 -0.48
C LEU A 119 0.96 -0.83 -0.39
N VAL A 120 1.08 0.42 0.08
CA VAL A 120 -0.04 1.34 0.22
C VAL A 120 -0.02 2.32 -0.96
N THR A 121 -1.16 2.48 -1.61
CA THR A 121 -1.42 3.55 -2.59
C THR A 121 -2.53 4.42 -2.03
N VAL A 122 -2.29 5.73 -1.91
CA VAL A 122 -3.31 6.72 -1.58
C VAL A 122 -3.56 7.56 -2.84
N ILE A 123 -4.81 7.65 -3.25
CA ILE A 123 -5.26 8.38 -4.43
C ILE A 123 -6.23 9.46 -3.97
N ASP A 124 -5.86 10.71 -4.19
CA ASP A 124 -6.75 11.85 -4.02
C ASP A 124 -7.53 12.03 -5.32
N MET A 125 -8.85 11.93 -5.23
CA MET A 125 -9.74 11.94 -6.38
C MET A 125 -11.00 12.78 -6.13
N GLN A 126 -11.64 13.17 -7.21
CA GLN A 126 -12.98 13.71 -7.24
C GLN A 126 -13.94 12.58 -7.66
N THR A 127 -15.00 12.33 -6.90
CA THR A 127 -16.02 11.33 -7.25
C THR A 127 -17.00 11.85 -8.31
N GLU A 128 -17.86 10.96 -8.85
CA GLU A 128 -18.87 11.32 -9.87
C GLU A 128 -19.86 12.38 -9.36
N ASN A 129 -20.19 12.36 -8.06
CA ASN A 129 -21.03 13.37 -7.42
C ASN A 129 -20.26 14.62 -6.97
N GLN A 130 -19.04 14.84 -7.48
CA GLN A 130 -18.21 16.01 -7.20
C GLN A 130 -17.82 16.15 -5.72
N GLN A 131 -17.66 15.03 -5.02
CA GLN A 131 -17.13 15.02 -3.65
C GLN A 131 -15.64 14.67 -3.67
N PRO A 132 -14.79 15.45 -2.99
CA PRO A 132 -13.39 15.09 -2.85
C PRO A 132 -13.25 13.90 -1.89
N ALA A 133 -12.50 12.89 -2.30
CA ALA A 133 -12.30 11.67 -1.54
C ALA A 133 -10.84 11.18 -1.61
N ASN A 134 -10.44 10.46 -0.57
CA ASN A 134 -9.19 9.71 -0.53
C ASN A 134 -9.53 8.25 -0.76
N TYR A 135 -8.99 7.67 -1.82
CA TYR A 135 -9.07 6.25 -2.11
C TYR A 135 -7.75 5.58 -1.75
N THR A 136 -7.78 4.66 -0.80
CA THR A 136 -6.60 3.93 -0.34
C THR A 136 -6.69 2.47 -0.77
N VAL A 137 -5.62 1.96 -1.36
CA VAL A 137 -5.45 0.55 -1.69
C VAL A 137 -4.24 0.02 -0.94
N ARG A 138 -4.46 -0.91 0.00
CA ARG A 138 -3.38 -1.66 0.65
C ARG A 138 -3.25 -3.02 -0.02
N ARG A 139 -2.03 -3.39 -0.39
CA ARG A 139 -1.71 -4.68 -1.02
C ARG A 139 -0.79 -5.47 -0.12
N GLN A 140 -1.16 -6.71 0.14
CA GLN A 140 -0.35 -7.65 0.91
C GLN A 140 -0.41 -9.05 0.31
N LEU A 141 0.63 -9.85 0.55
CA LEU A 141 0.63 -11.28 0.24
C LEU A 141 0.33 -12.08 1.49
N ALA A 142 -0.68 -12.94 1.44
CA ALA A 142 -1.00 -13.87 2.51
C ALA A 142 -1.40 -15.22 1.92
N GLU A 143 -0.79 -16.30 2.42
CA GLU A 143 -1.07 -17.68 2.00
C GLU A 143 -0.99 -17.89 0.47
N GLY A 144 -0.08 -17.17 -0.20
CA GLY A 144 0.08 -17.24 -1.66
C GLY A 144 -0.96 -16.45 -2.47
N ASN A 145 -1.87 -15.74 -1.81
CA ASN A 145 -2.86 -14.86 -2.43
C ASN A 145 -2.44 -13.39 -2.32
N LEU A 146 -2.87 -12.60 -3.28
CA LEU A 146 -2.77 -11.14 -3.21
C LEU A 146 -4.07 -10.60 -2.62
N ILE A 147 -3.98 -9.96 -1.45
CA ILE A 147 -5.11 -9.35 -0.76
C ILE A 147 -5.03 -7.84 -1.00
N LEU A 148 -6.12 -7.27 -1.50
CA LEU A 148 -6.36 -5.85 -1.63
C LEU A 148 -7.37 -5.41 -0.59
N ILE A 149 -7.01 -4.44 0.25
CA ILE A 149 -7.96 -3.72 1.09
C ILE A 149 -8.16 -2.36 0.45
N GLU A 150 -9.36 -2.14 -0.09
CA GLU A 150 -9.75 -0.90 -0.76
C GLU A 150 -10.64 -0.10 0.18
N LYS A 151 -10.29 1.17 0.42
CA LYS A 151 -10.99 2.06 1.34
C LYS A 151 -11.22 3.41 0.68
N VAL A 152 -12.43 3.96 0.82
CA VAL A 152 -12.74 5.33 0.41
C VAL A 152 -13.15 6.16 1.63
N GLU A 153 -12.56 7.34 1.77
CA GLU A 153 -12.85 8.32 2.81
C GLU A 153 -13.21 9.66 2.17
N PHE A 154 -14.40 10.17 2.44
CA PHE A 154 -14.87 11.43 1.89
C PHE A 154 -14.37 12.59 2.75
N ARG A 155 -13.77 13.63 2.16
CA ARG A 155 -13.21 14.75 2.95
C ARG A 155 -14.27 15.67 3.54
N THR A 156 -15.48 15.60 3.00
CA THR A 156 -16.62 16.44 3.38
C THR A 156 -17.58 15.74 4.35
N SER A 157 -17.35 14.48 4.69
CA SER A 157 -18.20 13.71 5.59
C SER A 157 -17.38 12.75 6.46
N VAL A 158 -18.00 12.13 7.46
CA VAL A 158 -17.39 11.04 8.24
C VAL A 158 -17.62 9.66 7.60
N GLU A 159 -18.18 9.65 6.38
CA GLU A 159 -18.52 8.42 5.68
C GLU A 159 -17.24 7.72 5.21
N THR A 160 -17.17 6.41 5.46
CA THR A 160 -16.06 5.56 5.08
C THR A 160 -16.61 4.22 4.63
N HIS A 161 -16.11 3.73 3.50
CA HIS A 161 -16.40 2.38 3.02
C HIS A 161 -15.09 1.63 2.80
N GLN A 162 -15.08 0.36 3.17
CA GLN A 162 -13.92 -0.51 2.99
C GLN A 162 -14.39 -1.86 2.49
N VAL A 163 -13.62 -2.45 1.59
CA VAL A 163 -13.82 -3.82 1.13
C VAL A 163 -12.48 -4.56 1.03
N GLN A 164 -12.53 -5.87 1.20
CA GLN A 164 -11.40 -6.77 0.99
C GLN A 164 -11.63 -7.61 -0.27
N ARG A 165 -10.62 -7.63 -1.15
CA ARG A 165 -10.63 -8.43 -2.38
C ARG A 165 -9.44 -9.34 -2.42
N ILE A 166 -9.67 -10.57 -2.85
CA ILE A 166 -8.68 -11.63 -2.86
C ILE A 166 -8.43 -12.02 -4.30
N TYR A 167 -7.17 -12.01 -4.67
CA TYR A 167 -6.70 -12.44 -5.98
C TYR A 167 -5.86 -13.70 -5.83
N ARG A 168 -6.19 -14.70 -6.66
CA ARG A 168 -5.42 -15.94 -6.76
C ARG A 168 -4.36 -15.82 -7.83
N ARG A 169 -3.18 -16.38 -7.57
CA ARG A 169 -2.12 -16.43 -8.57
C ARG A 169 -2.51 -17.40 -9.69
N GLN A 170 -2.42 -16.95 -10.94
CA GLN A 170 -2.59 -17.82 -12.09
C GLN A 170 -1.27 -18.57 -12.34
N ILE A 171 -1.27 -19.87 -12.08
CA ILE A 171 -0.16 -20.76 -12.45
C ILE A 171 -0.26 -21.00 -13.96
N GLN A 172 0.85 -20.77 -14.68
CA GLN A 172 0.98 -21.12 -16.09
C GLN A 172 1.41 -22.57 -16.25
#